data_AF-A0A0N1EMA5-F1
#
_entry.id   AF-A0A0N1EMA5-F1
#
_cell.length_a   1.000
_cell.length_b   1.000
_cell.length_c   1.000
_cell.angle_alpha   90.00
_cell.angle_beta   90.00
_cell.angle_gamma   90.00
#
_symmetry.space_group_name_H-M   'P 1'
#
loop_
_entity.id
_entity.type
_entity.pdbx_description
1 polymer ?
#
loop_
_entity_poly.entity_id
_entity_poly.type
_entity_poly.pdbx_seq_one_letter_code
_entity_poly.pdbx_strand_id
1 'polypeptide(L)'
;MLVAGPEIMISMELMAIVEVLGASTFVAMYFSGLKLFICNCWNRFKTFESHSFFFIPSFDALKQMPSLFIHAIPERTIVIAYLCVLIGCTLCLYINIAFPTTTG
;
A
#
# COMPACT_ATOMS: atom_id res chain seq x y z
N MET A 1 -18.51 27.76 -22.20
CA MET A 1 -18.07 27.50 -20.82
C MET A 1 -17.60 26.05 -20.81
N LEU A 2 -16.29 25.84 -20.93
CA LEU A 2 -15.70 24.50 -20.88
C LEU A 2 -16.01 23.93 -19.50
N VAL A 3 -16.85 22.90 -19.45
CA VAL A 3 -17.06 22.11 -18.24
C VAL A 3 -15.71 21.48 -17.92
N ALA A 4 -15.00 22.07 -16.96
CA ALA A 4 -13.74 21.52 -16.51
C ALA A 4 -14.03 20.11 -15.95
N GLY A 5 -13.18 19.14 -16.29
CA GLY A 5 -13.39 17.75 -15.89
C GLY A 5 -13.47 17.58 -14.37
N PRO A 6 -13.94 16.41 -13.88
CA PRO A 6 -14.02 16.10 -12.45
C PRO A 6 -12.72 16.42 -11.69
N GLU A 7 -11.58 16.27 -12.34
CA GLU A 7 -10.25 16.51 -11.80
C GLU A 7 -10.01 17.99 -11.45
N ILE A 8 -10.49 18.92 -12.29
CA ILE A 8 -10.31 20.36 -12.10
C ILE A 8 -11.29 20.88 -11.03
N MET A 9 -12.49 20.31 -10.97
CA MET A 9 -13.43 20.60 -9.91
C MET A 9 -12.89 20.17 -8.54
N ILE A 10 -12.33 18.96 -8.45
CA ILE A 10 -11.73 18.44 -7.20
C ILE A 10 -10.53 19.29 -6.77
N SER A 11 -9.68 19.74 -7.70
CA SER A 11 -8.53 20.58 -7.34
C SER A 11 -8.94 21.98 -6.86
N MET A 12 -10.03 22.53 -7.41
CA MET A 12 -10.59 23.81 -6.95
C MET A 12 -11.16 23.70 -5.53
N GLU A 13 -11.92 22.64 -5.24
CA GLU A 13 -12.43 22.36 -3.89
C GLU A 13 -11.29 22.15 -2.88
N LEU A 14 -10.25 21.40 -3.27
CA LEU A 14 -9.08 21.17 -2.43
C LEU A 14 -8.34 22.48 -2.12
N MET A 15 -8.19 23.36 -3.11
CA MET A 15 -7.57 24.68 -2.95
C MET A 15 -8.36 25.54 -1.97
N ALA A 16 -9.70 25.58 -2.09
CA ALA A 16 -10.55 26.32 -1.17
C ALA A 16 -10.42 25.82 0.28
N ILE A 17 -10.33 24.51 0.48
CA ILE A 17 -10.11 23.89 1.79
C ILE A 17 -8.73 24.29 2.35
N VAL A 18 -7.67 24.29 1.53
CA VAL A 18 -6.32 24.72 1.93
C VAL A 18 -6.31 26.19 2.35
N GLU A 19 -7.02 27.06 1.63
CA GLU A 19 -7.11 28.49 1.92
C GLU A 19 -7.87 28.77 3.22
N VAL A 20 -8.96 28.04 3.47
CA VAL A 20 -9.79 28.20 4.68
C VAL A 20 -9.13 27.64 5.94
N LEU A 21 -8.53 26.45 5.86
CA LEU A 21 -7.93 25.79 7.02
C LEU A 21 -6.48 26.23 7.26
N GLY A 22 -5.79 26.71 6.23
CA GLY A 22 -4.35 26.97 6.23
C GLY A 22 -3.54 25.72 5.87
N ALA A 23 -2.31 25.94 5.38
CA ALA A 23 -1.47 24.86 4.88
C ALA A 23 -1.06 23.82 5.95
N SER A 24 -0.81 24.24 7.18
CA SER A 24 -0.32 23.35 8.25
C SER A 24 -1.37 22.36 8.76
N THR A 25 -2.62 22.80 8.89
CA THR A 25 -3.76 21.96 9.31
C THR A 25 -4.21 21.04 8.19
N PHE A 26 -4.17 21.50 6.94
CA PHE A 26 -4.44 20.68 5.76
C PHE A 26 -3.46 19.50 5.67
N VAL A 27 -2.16 19.75 5.85
CA VAL A 27 -1.14 18.69 5.87
C VAL A 27 -1.40 17.70 7.01
N ALA A 28 -1.74 18.18 8.22
CA ALA A 28 -2.06 17.32 9.35
C ALA A 28 -3.33 16.45 9.12
N MET A 29 -4.36 17.03 8.50
CA MET A 29 -5.59 16.33 8.12
C MET A 29 -5.30 15.24 7.08
N TYR A 30 -4.52 15.56 6.05
CA TYR A 30 -4.10 14.61 5.02
C TYR A 30 -3.29 13.45 5.62
N PHE A 31 -2.31 13.76 6.48
CA PHE A 31 -1.49 12.77 7.16
C PHE A 31 -2.32 11.87 8.09
N SER A 32 -3.34 12.44 8.75
CA SER A 32 -4.27 11.69 9.60
C SER A 32 -5.15 10.75 8.79
N GLY A 33 -5.64 11.20 7.62
CA GLY A 33 -6.38 10.37 6.68
C GLY A 33 -5.53 9.20 6.16
N LEU A 34 -4.28 9.47 5.79
CA LEU A 34 -3.32 8.46 5.35
C LEU A 34 -3.03 7.44 6.47
N LYS A 35 -2.82 7.92 7.71
CA LYS A 35 -2.65 7.07 8.89
C LYS A 35 -3.84 6.16 9.13
N LEU A 36 -5.07 6.69 9.04
CA LEU A 36 -6.32 5.91 9.15
C LEU A 36 -6.43 4.86 8.06
N PHE A 37 -6.08 5.21 6.81
CA PHE A 37 -6.07 4.28 5.69
C PHE A 37 -5.10 3.12 5.94
N ILE A 38 -3.86 3.42 6.35
CA ILE A 38 -2.87 2.40 6.71
C ILE A 38 -3.39 1.52 7.86
N CYS A 39 -3.96 2.14 8.89
CA CYS A 39 -4.45 1.40 10.06
C CYS A 39 -5.63 0.47 9.70
N ASN A 40 -6.53 0.91 8.82
CA ASN A 40 -7.63 0.09 8.35
C ASN A 40 -7.15 -1.06 7.44
N CYS A 41 -6.18 -0.79 6.56
CA CYS A 41 -5.50 -1.82 5.77
C CYS A 41 -4.81 -2.84 6.68
N TRP A 42 -4.09 -2.39 7.71
CA TRP A 42 -3.44 -3.25 8.68
C TRP A 42 -4.43 -4.09 9.47
N ASN A 43 -5.54 -3.50 9.91
CA ASN A 43 -6.57 -4.22 10.67
C ASN A 43 -7.27 -5.28 9.81
N ARG A 44 -7.54 -4.96 8.54
CA ARG A 44 -8.02 -5.93 7.56
C ARG A 44 -7.00 -7.04 7.33
N PHE A 45 -5.73 -6.69 7.14
CA PHE A 45 -4.65 -7.66 6.99
C PHE A 45 -4.54 -8.60 8.19
N LYS A 46 -4.60 -8.06 9.41
CA LYS A 46 -4.65 -8.84 10.65
C LYS A 46 -5.88 -9.75 10.72
N THR A 47 -7.03 -9.31 10.22
CA THR A 47 -8.25 -10.14 10.13
C THR A 47 -8.09 -11.26 9.10
N PHE A 48 -7.45 -10.98 7.96
CA PHE A 48 -7.08 -11.98 6.94
C PHE A 48 -6.09 -13.01 7.47
N GLU A 49 -5.12 -12.58 8.28
CA GLU A 49 -4.16 -13.46 8.93
C GLU A 49 -4.72 -14.15 10.18
N SER A 50 -5.82 -13.69 10.79
CA SER A 50 -6.38 -14.25 12.03
C SER A 50 -6.82 -15.72 11.93
N HIS A 51 -7.01 -16.25 10.71
CA HIS A 51 -7.27 -17.68 10.47
C HIS A 51 -5.99 -18.52 10.30
N SER A 52 -4.83 -17.86 10.26
CA SER A 52 -3.50 -18.45 10.15
C SER A 52 -2.76 -18.17 11.47
N PHE A 53 -2.15 -19.18 12.08
CA PHE A 53 -1.36 -18.99 13.30
C PHE A 53 -0.10 -18.16 12.98
N PHE A 54 -0.20 -16.83 13.02
CA PHE A 54 0.96 -15.94 12.98
C PHE A 54 1.68 -16.04 14.33
N PHE A 55 2.56 -17.04 14.45
CA PHE A 55 3.42 -17.20 15.61
C PHE A 55 4.66 -16.36 15.37
N ILE A 56 4.85 -15.29 16.14
CA ILE A 56 6.09 -14.50 16.12
C ILE A 56 7.02 -15.14 17.16
N PRO A 57 7.96 -16.02 16.78
CA PRO A 57 8.94 -16.54 17.72
C PRO A 57 9.86 -15.43 18.21
N SER A 58 10.21 -15.47 19.50
CA SER A 58 11.24 -14.62 20.08
C SER A 58 12.58 -14.80 19.36
N PHE A 59 13.39 -13.74 19.23
CA PHE A 59 14.68 -13.78 18.54
C PHE A 59 15.63 -14.89 19.04
N ASP A 60 15.61 -15.20 20.33
CA ASP A 60 16.39 -16.31 20.91
C ASP A 60 15.95 -17.69 20.39
N ALA A 61 14.66 -17.88 20.14
CA ALA A 61 14.12 -19.12 19.59
C ALA A 61 14.45 -19.27 18.09
N LEU A 62 14.48 -18.17 17.33
CA LEU A 62 14.90 -18.16 15.93
C LEU A 62 16.38 -18.55 15.77
N LYS A 63 17.24 -18.15 16.72
CA LYS A 63 18.66 -18.52 16.72
C LYS A 63 18.89 -20.00 17.01
N GLN A 64 18.03 -20.62 17.81
CA GLN A 64 18.10 -22.05 18.13
C GLN A 64 17.46 -22.94 17.05
N MET A 65 16.38 -22.48 16.39
CA MET A 65 15.71 -23.21 15.31
C MET A 65 15.33 -22.26 14.16
N PRO A 66 16.16 -22.16 13.10
CA PRO A 66 15.89 -21.26 11.98
C PRO A 66 14.71 -21.72 11.11
N SER A 67 14.34 -23.00 11.15
CA SER A 67 13.20 -23.55 10.41
C SER A 67 11.85 -22.99 10.90
N LEU A 68 11.76 -22.47 12.13
CA LEU A 68 10.56 -21.82 12.64
C LEU A 68 10.19 -20.57 11.86
N PHE A 69 11.17 -19.89 11.25
CA PHE A 69 10.93 -18.68 10.46
C PHE A 69 10.03 -18.96 9.25
N ILE A 70 10.22 -20.11 8.59
CA ILE A 70 9.47 -20.51 7.40
C ILE A 70 8.03 -20.88 7.75
N HIS A 71 7.80 -21.39 8.97
CA HIS A 71 6.47 -21.77 9.46
C HIS A 71 5.74 -20.64 10.20
N ALA A 72 6.48 -19.64 10.69
CA ALA A 72 5.96 -18.41 11.30
C ALA A 72 5.30 -17.49 10.27
N ILE A 73 5.78 -17.51 9.02
CA ILE A 73 5.18 -16.75 7.93
C ILE A 73 3.90 -17.48 7.49
N PRO A 74 2.73 -16.85 7.59
CA PRO A 74 1.49 -17.51 7.25
C PRO A 74 1.42 -17.67 5.72
N GLU A 75 0.99 -18.86 5.29
CA GLU A 75 0.91 -19.27 3.89
C GLU A 75 0.21 -18.23 3.00
N ARG A 76 -0.82 -17.56 3.54
CA ARG A 76 -1.59 -16.53 2.84
C ARG A 76 -0.79 -15.27 2.52
N THR A 77 0.17 -14.88 3.36
CA THR A 77 1.01 -13.70 3.13
C THR A 77 2.03 -13.95 2.02
N ILE A 78 2.53 -15.18 1.91
CA ILE A 78 3.39 -15.60 0.79
C ILE A 78 2.62 -15.58 -0.52
N VAL A 79 1.37 -16.06 -0.53
CA VAL A 79 0.52 -16.05 -1.73
C VAL A 79 0.19 -14.63 -2.19
N ILE A 80 -0.14 -13.72 -1.26
CA ILE A 80 -0.38 -12.30 -1.59
C ILE A 80 0.90 -11.64 -2.13
N ALA A 81 2.05 -11.88 -1.50
CA ALA A 81 3.32 -11.34 -1.98
C ALA A 81 3.66 -11.87 -3.38
N TYR A 82 3.46 -13.17 -3.62
CA TYR A 82 3.66 -13.78 -4.93
C TYR A 82 2.74 -13.18 -6.01
N LEU A 83 1.45 -13.00 -5.70
CA LEU A 83 0.51 -12.35 -6.61
C LEU A 83 0.90 -10.89 -6.89
N CYS A 84 1.32 -10.13 -5.88
CA CYS A 84 1.82 -8.77 -6.07
C CYS A 84 3.04 -8.72 -6.99
N VAL A 85 3.98 -9.66 -6.87
CA VAL A 85 5.15 -9.75 -7.75
C VAL A 85 4.73 -10.07 -9.18
N LEU A 86 3.80 -11.01 -9.39
CA LEU A 86 3.27 -11.31 -10.73
C LEU A 86 2.58 -10.12 -11.38
N ILE A 87 1.74 -9.40 -10.62
CA ILE A 87 1.06 -8.18 -11.09
C ILE A 87 2.10 -7.10 -11.42
N GLY A 88 3.11 -6.91 -10.58
CA GLY A 88 4.20 -5.96 -10.83
C GLY A 88 5.03 -6.32 -12.07
N CYS A 89 5.38 -7.60 -12.26
CA CYS A 89 6.09 -8.08 -13.44
C CYS A 89 5.27 -7.89 -14.72
N THR A 90 3.99 -8.24 -14.71
CA THR A 90 3.10 -8.05 -15.87
C THR A 90 2.90 -6.58 -16.20
N LEU A 91 2.77 -5.71 -15.19
CA LEU A 91 2.72 -4.26 -15.39
C LEU A 91 4.04 -3.72 -15.98
N CYS A 92 5.19 -4.19 -15.49
CA CYS A 92 6.50 -3.77 -15.99
C CYS A 92 6.72 -4.22 -17.44
N LEU A 93 6.32 -5.45 -17.79
CA LEU A 93 6.33 -5.94 -19.17
C LEU A 93 5.37 -5.13 -20.05
N TYR A 94 4.17 -4.82 -19.56
CA TYR A 94 3.21 -4.00 -20.28
C TYR A 94 3.76 -2.59 -20.57
N ILE A 95 4.41 -1.96 -19.59
CA ILE A 95 5.05 -0.64 -19.77
C ILE A 95 6.18 -0.73 -20.79
N ASN A 96 7.03 -1.77 -20.75
CA ASN A 96 8.11 -1.97 -21.72
C ASN A 96 7.59 -2.19 -23.16
N ILE A 97 6.44 -2.87 -23.32
CA ILE A 97 5.80 -3.06 -24.63
C ILE A 97 5.11 -1.77 -25.09
N ALA A 98 4.45 -1.04 -24.19
CA ALA A 98 3.74 0.19 -24.50
C ALA A 98 4.67 1.38 -24.79
N PHE A 99 5.84 1.42 -24.14
CA PHE A 99 6.90 2.41 -24.35
C PHE A 99 8.25 1.69 -24.57
N PRO A 100 8.50 1.15 -25.78
CA PRO A 100 9.81 0.60 -26.08
C PRO A 100 10.82 1.74 -26.02
N THR A 101 11.79 1.66 -25.11
CA THR A 101 12.94 2.58 -25.13
C THR A 101 13.66 2.37 -26.45
N THR A 102 13.48 3.29 -27.40
CA THR A 102 14.33 3.40 -28.58
C THR A 102 15.73 3.74 -28.11
N THR A 103 16.55 2.73 -27.85
CA THR A 103 18.00 2.89 -27.77
C THR A 103 18.48 3.14 -29.19
N GLY A 104 18.60 4.42 -29.54
CA GLY A 104 19.40 4.91 -30.66
C GLY A 104 20.71 5.49 -30.12
#